data_AF-A0A3M6W4K6-F1
#
_entry.id   AF-A0A3M6W4K6-F1
#
_cell.length_a   1.000
_cell.length_b   1.000
_cell.length_c   1.000
_cell.angle_alpha   90.00
_cell.angle_beta   90.00
_cell.angle_gamma   90.00
#
_symmetry.space_group_name_H-M   'P 1'
#
loop_
_entity.id
_entity.type
_entity.pdbx_description
1 polymer ?
#
loop_
_entity_poly.entity_id
_entity_poly.type
_entity_poly.pdbx_seq_one_letter_code
_entity_poly.pdbx_strand_id
1 'polypeptide(L)'
;RVLRTEVDCVVADFALFGVLAGIADLVDVLGVAVHRHAEVRVDWHETRSVGILDGLCHASRGGGGEASQLLGAEGGRGGRSLAQTQALRAIAGKTGEGRCHRYSPRTRPRTEELAQRQQGLSEEQLQKRRIVNVNAETVTDVSGSDIPGHWGPGQDDSWNVDRFRQNLKIQFHQNRPYDAAFSLIGVDASIANAFRRILISEVPTVAIEDVFMFDNTSIIQDEILAHRLGLIPLTGGREGLKQLRWYRKTPPKDDYAAQATWPYDLDENDPQSSTPNDHNTIVMSLDVECRWATEQDDGRDGRKLAKEGETDPNVRYVNSNVYAHQLVFLPQGDQIQHFSGESAIRPMNPDILIAKLRPGQRISLRCHCIKGIGMDHAKFSPVATASYRLLPHIDIKQPITGNDAKKFQRCFPKGVIDLVDGEGGEKQAVVADPMKDTVSRECLRHDEFKDKVKLGRIRDHFIFSIEGTGQGESDELFLDSVRLLKAKAERFKRHLSELEEGR
;
A
#
# COMPACT_ATOMS: atom_id res chain seq x y z
N ARG A 1 19.16 8.16 25.75
CA ARG A 1 17.87 8.61 26.32
C ARG A 1 16.99 9.39 25.32
N VAL A 2 17.49 9.78 24.15
CA VAL A 2 16.68 10.38 23.05
C VAL A 2 16.26 9.33 21.99
N LEU A 3 16.93 8.17 21.91
CA LEU A 3 16.56 7.04 21.02
C LEU A 3 15.51 6.08 21.58
N ARG A 4 14.98 6.29 22.81
CA ARG A 4 13.92 5.44 23.37
C ARG A 4 12.51 5.92 23.03
N THR A 5 12.35 7.18 22.63
CA THR A 5 11.03 7.77 22.41
C THR A 5 10.43 7.51 21.01
N GLU A 6 11.24 7.15 20.00
CA GLU A 6 10.71 6.86 18.65
C GLU A 6 10.32 5.39 18.46
N VAL A 7 10.94 4.47 19.21
CA VAL A 7 10.60 3.03 19.15
C VAL A 7 9.34 2.72 19.97
N ASP A 8 9.08 3.47 21.05
CA ASP A 8 7.88 3.28 21.88
C ASP A 8 6.58 3.72 21.18
N CYS A 9 6.64 4.59 20.16
CA CYS A 9 5.46 5.02 19.41
C CYS A 9 4.98 4.00 18.36
N VAL A 10 5.86 3.09 17.88
CA VAL A 10 5.49 2.05 16.89
C VAL A 10 5.09 0.75 17.58
N VAL A 11 5.57 0.50 18.79
CA VAL A 11 5.35 -0.75 19.53
C VAL A 11 4.12 -0.69 20.44
N ALA A 12 3.64 0.49 20.83
CA ALA A 12 2.51 0.63 21.75
C ALA A 12 1.10 0.40 21.13
N ASP A 13 0.96 0.35 19.81
CA ASP A 13 -0.34 0.20 19.13
C ASP A 13 -0.64 -1.21 18.59
N PHE A 14 0.25 -2.18 18.79
CA PHE A 14 0.04 -3.56 18.36
C PHE A 14 -0.21 -4.48 19.56
N ALA A 15 -1.50 -4.73 19.84
CA ALA A 15 -1.90 -5.85 20.69
C ALA A 15 -1.46 -7.16 20.03
N LEU A 16 -0.34 -7.67 20.54
CA LEU A 16 0.37 -8.89 20.16
C LEU A 16 -0.56 -10.12 20.22
N PHE A 17 -0.32 -11.08 19.31
CA PHE A 17 -0.96 -12.39 19.10
C PHE A 17 -2.12 -12.50 18.10
N GLY A 18 -3.08 -11.58 18.03
CA GLY A 18 -4.22 -11.74 17.10
C GLY A 18 -3.91 -11.40 15.63
N VAL A 19 -2.99 -10.46 15.40
CA VAL A 19 -2.74 -9.85 14.09
C VAL A 19 -1.86 -10.71 13.18
N LEU A 20 -0.93 -11.50 13.75
CA LEU A 20 0.01 -12.31 12.96
C LEU A 20 -0.66 -13.53 12.30
N ALA A 21 -1.67 -14.13 12.94
CA ALA A 21 -2.48 -15.18 12.31
C ALA A 21 -3.38 -14.61 11.21
N GLY A 22 -3.93 -13.40 11.43
CA GLY A 22 -4.77 -12.72 10.46
C GLY A 22 -4.05 -12.30 9.17
N ILE A 23 -2.78 -11.88 9.23
CA ILE A 23 -2.02 -11.43 8.04
C ILE A 23 -1.70 -12.59 7.09
N ALA A 24 -1.38 -13.78 7.61
CA ALA A 24 -1.10 -14.95 6.77
C ALA A 24 -2.35 -15.40 5.98
N ASP A 25 -3.51 -15.46 6.65
CA ASP A 25 -4.78 -15.82 6.03
C ASP A 25 -5.30 -14.73 5.07
N LEU A 26 -5.07 -13.45 5.40
CA LEU A 26 -5.45 -12.29 4.58
C LEU A 26 -4.73 -12.28 3.23
N VAL A 27 -3.47 -12.73 3.19
CA VAL A 27 -2.71 -12.79 1.94
C VAL A 27 -3.12 -13.97 1.07
N ASP A 28 -3.41 -15.12 1.66
CA ASP A 28 -3.88 -16.28 0.87
C ASP A 28 -5.26 -16.04 0.26
N VAL A 29 -6.13 -15.27 0.93
CA VAL A 29 -7.42 -14.85 0.36
C VAL A 29 -7.27 -13.82 -0.77
N LEU A 30 -6.37 -12.85 -0.62
CA LEU A 30 -6.09 -11.85 -1.66
C LEU A 30 -5.46 -12.47 -2.91
N GLY A 31 -4.56 -13.45 -2.75
CA GLY A 31 -3.95 -14.17 -3.86
C GLY A 31 -4.95 -15.00 -4.68
N VAL A 32 -5.93 -15.64 -4.03
CA VAL A 32 -6.95 -16.46 -4.70
C VAL A 32 -8.05 -15.59 -5.36
N ALA A 33 -8.42 -14.46 -4.75
CA ALA A 33 -9.47 -13.57 -5.28
C ALA A 33 -9.08 -12.91 -6.61
N VAL A 34 -7.80 -12.57 -6.79
CA VAL A 34 -7.30 -11.98 -8.04
C VAL A 34 -7.18 -13.04 -9.15
N HIS A 35 -6.85 -14.29 -8.82
CA HIS A 35 -6.80 -15.38 -9.81
C HIS A 35 -8.16 -15.82 -10.35
N ARG A 36 -9.22 -15.77 -9.54
CA ARG A 36 -10.58 -16.22 -9.95
C ARG A 36 -11.26 -15.37 -11.01
N HIS A 37 -10.77 -14.16 -11.29
CA HIS A 37 -11.34 -13.28 -12.32
C HIS A 37 -10.52 -13.25 -13.62
N ALA A 38 -9.43 -14.01 -13.72
CA ALA A 38 -8.52 -14.04 -14.88
C ALA A 38 -8.56 -15.36 -15.70
N GLU A 39 -9.53 -16.27 -15.48
CA GLU A 39 -9.52 -17.59 -16.12
C GLU A 39 -9.82 -17.58 -17.63
N VAL A 40 -8.82 -17.88 -18.47
CA VAL A 40 -8.96 -18.74 -19.67
C VAL A 40 -7.67 -19.57 -19.89
N ARG A 41 -7.85 -20.91 -19.83
CA ARG A 41 -7.03 -22.03 -20.34
C ARG A 41 -5.61 -22.27 -19.83
N VAL A 42 -5.46 -23.34 -19.03
CA VAL A 42 -4.45 -24.39 -19.24
C VAL A 42 -5.04 -25.75 -18.82
N ASP A 43 -5.20 -26.67 -19.77
CA ASP A 43 -5.45 -28.10 -19.54
C ASP A 43 -4.17 -28.76 -19.01
N TRP A 44 -4.22 -29.56 -17.93
CA TRP A 44 -3.31 -30.69 -17.77
C TRP A 44 -3.97 -31.88 -17.05
N HIS A 45 -3.66 -33.03 -17.63
CA HIS A 45 -4.23 -34.37 -17.45
C HIS A 45 -4.09 -34.99 -16.05
N GLU A 46 -4.99 -35.95 -15.83
CA GLU A 46 -5.06 -36.95 -14.76
C GLU A 46 -3.70 -37.56 -14.35
N THR A 47 -3.55 -37.84 -13.06
CA THR A 47 -3.02 -39.15 -12.63
C THR A 47 -3.66 -39.56 -11.31
N ARG A 48 -4.35 -40.70 -11.37
CA ARG A 48 -4.99 -41.40 -10.25
C ARG A 48 -3.98 -42.28 -9.50
N SER A 49 -4.18 -42.37 -8.19
CA SER A 49 -4.06 -43.59 -7.36
C SER A 49 -4.72 -43.25 -6.01
N VAL A 50 -5.95 -43.69 -5.67
CA VAL A 50 -6.39 -45.05 -5.23
C VAL A 50 -5.38 -45.67 -4.27
N GLY A 51 -5.66 -46.11 -3.04
CA GLY A 51 -6.82 -46.18 -2.15
C GLY A 51 -6.25 -46.59 -0.77
N ILE A 52 -6.98 -46.46 0.35
CA ILE A 52 -7.65 -47.59 1.00
C ILE A 52 -8.66 -47.00 1.98
N LEU A 53 -9.90 -47.46 1.82
CA LEU A 53 -11.06 -47.24 2.67
C LEU A 53 -11.10 -48.29 3.79
N ASP A 54 -11.98 -48.00 4.74
CA ASP A 54 -12.60 -48.85 5.77
C ASP A 54 -11.89 -48.91 7.14
N GLY A 55 -12.55 -48.58 8.26
CA GLY A 55 -13.96 -48.22 8.38
C GLY A 55 -14.40 -47.92 9.82
N LEU A 56 -15.73 -47.99 9.95
CA LEU A 56 -16.59 -47.93 11.14
C LEU A 56 -17.31 -46.60 11.43
N CYS A 57 -18.40 -46.45 10.67
CA CYS A 57 -19.79 -46.48 11.16
C CYS A 57 -20.36 -45.29 11.95
N HIS A 58 -21.23 -44.60 11.21
CA HIS A 58 -22.62 -44.26 11.56
C HIS A 58 -22.93 -43.31 12.73
N ALA A 59 -23.24 -42.08 12.29
CA ALA A 59 -24.35 -41.23 12.74
C ALA A 59 -25.53 -41.98 13.41
N SER A 60 -26.15 -41.40 14.44
CA SER A 60 -27.14 -40.32 14.31
C SER A 60 -27.85 -40.06 15.65
N ARG A 61 -28.17 -38.77 15.91
CA ARG A 61 -29.41 -38.20 16.49
C ARG A 61 -29.89 -38.77 17.84
N GLY A 62 -30.22 -38.00 18.88
CA GLY A 62 -30.69 -36.63 18.98
C GLY A 62 -31.71 -36.57 20.15
N GLY A 63 -31.88 -35.38 20.76
CA GLY A 63 -32.79 -35.12 21.88
C GLY A 63 -32.04 -35.07 23.22
N GLY A 64 -32.14 -34.06 24.08
CA GLY A 64 -33.13 -33.00 24.24
C GLY A 64 -33.57 -33.00 25.71
N GLY A 65 -33.30 -31.91 26.44
CA GLY A 65 -34.02 -31.57 27.68
C GLY A 65 -33.43 -32.04 29.03
N GLU A 66 -33.13 -31.03 29.86
CA GLU A 66 -33.34 -30.91 31.32
C GLU A 66 -32.70 -31.88 32.35
N ALA A 67 -32.63 -31.34 33.60
CA ALA A 67 -32.21 -31.92 34.88
C ALA A 67 -30.69 -31.93 35.15
N SER A 68 -30.11 -31.12 36.05
CA SER A 68 -30.39 -30.89 37.49
C SER A 68 -29.98 -32.07 38.38
N GLN A 69 -29.38 -31.75 39.55
CA GLN A 69 -29.14 -32.59 40.75
C GLN A 69 -27.90 -33.50 40.74
N LEU A 70 -27.19 -33.80 41.83
CA LEU A 70 -27.17 -33.41 43.26
C LEU A 70 -25.95 -34.13 43.90
N LEU A 71 -25.36 -33.49 44.93
CA LEU A 71 -24.87 -34.07 46.20
C LEU A 71 -23.54 -34.84 46.33
N GLY A 72 -22.92 -34.54 47.48
CA GLY A 72 -21.80 -35.19 48.16
C GLY A 72 -20.94 -34.13 48.85
N ALA A 73 -21.37 -33.39 49.88
CA ALA A 73 -21.77 -33.81 51.23
C ALA A 73 -20.71 -34.67 51.94
N GLU A 74 -19.73 -34.02 52.58
CA GLU A 74 -19.24 -34.47 53.90
C GLU A 74 -19.16 -33.26 54.83
N GLY A 75 -19.89 -33.37 55.94
CA GLY A 75 -19.93 -32.39 57.02
C GLY A 75 -18.94 -32.73 58.12
N GLY A 76 -18.52 -31.69 58.82
CA GLY A 76 -17.77 -31.80 60.08
C GLY A 76 -17.75 -30.46 60.80
N ARG A 77 -18.81 -30.19 61.58
CA ARG A 77 -18.92 -29.04 62.49
C ARG A 77 -17.97 -29.21 63.68
N GLY A 78 -17.44 -28.11 64.23
CA GLY A 78 -16.89 -28.14 65.58
C GLY A 78 -16.05 -26.96 66.09
N GLY A 79 -16.60 -25.73 66.10
CA GLY A 79 -16.53 -24.79 67.25
C GLY A 79 -15.19 -24.25 67.83
N ARG A 80 -15.20 -22.89 67.91
CA ARG A 80 -14.53 -21.97 68.88
C ARG A 80 -13.07 -21.60 68.55
N SER A 81 -12.68 -20.32 68.56
CA SER A 81 -12.86 -19.38 69.66
C SER A 81 -12.98 -17.89 69.27
N LEU A 82 -13.77 -17.19 70.07
CA LEU A 82 -13.86 -15.74 70.17
C LEU A 82 -12.54 -15.18 70.75
N ALA A 83 -11.60 -14.75 69.90
CA ALA A 83 -10.39 -14.09 70.41
C ALA A 83 -9.69 -13.12 69.45
N GLN A 84 -10.20 -12.86 68.25
CA GLN A 84 -9.49 -11.99 67.27
C GLN A 84 -10.35 -10.89 66.63
N THR A 85 -11.57 -10.66 67.12
CA THR A 85 -12.45 -9.59 66.62
C THR A 85 -12.50 -8.37 67.56
N GLN A 86 -11.51 -8.20 68.44
CA GLN A 86 -11.39 -7.04 69.34
C GLN A 86 -10.15 -6.17 69.11
N ALA A 87 -9.25 -6.52 68.19
CA ALA A 87 -7.99 -5.77 67.99
C ALA A 87 -8.04 -4.67 66.90
N LEU A 88 -9.12 -4.54 66.13
CA LEU A 88 -9.20 -3.54 65.03
C LEU A 88 -10.18 -2.38 65.27
N ARG A 89 -10.84 -2.32 66.43
CA ARG A 89 -11.78 -1.22 66.78
C ARG A 89 -11.18 -0.13 67.68
N ALA A 90 -9.89 -0.19 68.01
CA ALA A 90 -9.26 0.74 68.96
C ALA A 90 -8.30 1.79 68.33
N ILE A 91 -8.14 1.84 67.00
CA ILE A 91 -7.20 2.78 66.32
C ILE A 91 -7.94 3.81 65.43
N ALA A 92 -9.22 4.08 65.69
CA ALA A 92 -9.99 5.08 64.95
C ALA A 92 -10.67 6.11 65.87
N GLY A 93 -9.98 6.48 66.96
CA GLY A 93 -10.43 7.52 67.87
C GLY A 93 -9.28 8.41 68.28
N LYS A 94 -9.23 9.61 67.67
CA LYS A 94 -8.53 10.86 68.06
C LYS A 94 -7.49 11.34 67.02
N THR A 95 -7.55 12.66 66.77
CA THR A 95 -6.92 13.50 65.72
C THR A 95 -7.80 13.61 64.47
N GLY A 96 -8.25 14.78 63.99
CA GLY A 96 -7.92 16.17 64.27
C GLY A 96 -8.04 16.91 62.93
N GLU A 97 -9.01 17.83 62.85
CA GLU A 97 -9.39 18.74 61.76
C GLU A 97 -8.56 18.77 60.44
N GLY A 98 -9.21 18.41 59.33
CA GLY A 98 -8.78 18.70 57.96
C GLY A 98 -9.97 18.58 57.01
N ARG A 99 -10.28 19.66 56.27
CA ARG A 99 -11.39 19.72 55.30
C ARG A 99 -11.19 18.68 54.18
N CYS A 100 -11.96 17.59 54.22
CA CYS A 100 -12.19 16.76 53.05
C CYS A 100 -13.47 17.22 52.34
N HIS A 101 -13.33 17.64 51.08
CA HIS A 101 -14.47 17.86 50.19
C HIS A 101 -15.38 16.62 50.21
N ARG A 102 -16.68 16.83 50.49
CA ARG A 102 -17.69 15.79 50.31
C ARG A 102 -17.67 15.36 48.85
N TYR A 103 -17.12 14.19 48.56
CA TYR A 103 -17.44 13.48 47.35
C TYR A 103 -18.94 13.17 47.40
N SER A 104 -19.71 13.82 46.53
CA SER A 104 -21.07 13.35 46.21
C SER A 104 -20.96 11.88 45.77
N PRO A 105 -21.83 10.98 46.24
CA PRO A 105 -21.87 9.64 45.68
C PRO A 105 -22.10 9.76 44.17
N ARG A 106 -21.19 9.22 43.37
CA ARG A 106 -21.43 9.03 41.93
C ARG A 106 -22.74 8.26 41.83
N THR A 107 -23.77 8.89 41.27
CA THR A 107 -25.02 8.26 40.89
C THR A 107 -24.68 6.96 40.16
N ARG A 108 -25.17 5.82 40.68
CA ARG A 108 -25.12 4.56 39.93
C ARG A 108 -25.78 4.83 38.57
N PRO A 109 -25.18 4.40 37.45
CA PRO A 109 -25.84 4.54 36.15
C PRO A 109 -27.22 3.91 36.25
N ARG A 110 -28.22 4.55 35.64
CA ARG A 110 -29.61 4.06 35.68
C ARG A 110 -29.63 2.64 35.11
N THR A 111 -30.49 1.78 35.61
CA THR A 111 -30.69 0.40 35.13
C THR A 111 -30.88 0.33 33.61
N GLU A 112 -31.45 1.38 33.02
CA GLU A 112 -31.62 1.58 31.57
C GLU A 112 -30.28 1.79 30.82
N GLU A 113 -29.32 2.54 31.39
CA GLU A 113 -27.97 2.72 30.80
C GLU A 113 -27.15 1.43 30.84
N LEU A 114 -27.34 0.61 31.88
CA LEU A 114 -26.70 -0.71 31.97
C LEU A 114 -27.31 -1.70 30.97
N ALA A 115 -28.62 -1.63 30.72
CA ALA A 115 -29.30 -2.45 29.72
C ALA A 115 -28.91 -2.06 28.27
N GLN A 116 -28.80 -0.76 27.99
CA GLN A 116 -28.31 -0.27 26.69
C GLN A 116 -26.86 -0.67 26.41
N ARG A 117 -26.02 -0.81 27.44
CA ARG A 117 -24.63 -1.31 27.30
C ARG A 117 -24.53 -2.81 27.03
N GLN A 118 -25.58 -3.58 27.33
CA GLN A 118 -25.64 -5.02 27.05
C GLN A 118 -26.17 -5.32 25.66
N GLN A 119 -26.92 -4.41 25.04
CA GLN A 119 -27.36 -4.53 23.65
C GLN A 119 -26.24 -4.07 22.72
N GLY A 120 -25.92 -4.88 21.70
CA GLY A 120 -25.00 -4.51 20.64
C GLY A 120 -25.52 -3.34 19.79
N LEU A 121 -24.66 -2.80 18.92
CA LEU A 121 -25.04 -1.71 18.03
C LEU A 121 -26.12 -2.15 17.05
N SER A 122 -27.07 -1.26 16.74
CA SER A 122 -28.01 -1.48 15.64
C SER A 122 -27.30 -1.39 14.29
N GLU A 123 -27.91 -1.95 13.25
CA GLU A 123 -27.34 -1.91 11.90
C GLU A 123 -27.11 -0.48 11.40
N GLU A 124 -28.02 0.46 11.69
CA GLU A 124 -27.83 1.88 11.36
C GLU A 124 -26.63 2.50 12.09
N GLN A 125 -26.38 2.11 13.34
CA GLN A 125 -25.23 2.59 14.10
C GLN A 125 -23.93 2.00 13.55
N LEU A 126 -23.95 0.71 13.16
CA LEU A 126 -22.85 0.06 12.45
C LEU A 126 -22.57 0.71 11.10
N GLN A 127 -23.57 1.21 10.40
CA GLN A 127 -23.38 1.99 9.17
C GLN A 127 -22.74 3.35 9.45
N LYS A 128 -23.27 4.08 10.44
CA LYS A 128 -22.76 5.41 10.81
C LYS A 128 -21.31 5.40 11.28
N ARG A 129 -20.87 4.37 12.03
CA ARG A 129 -19.47 4.29 12.50
C ARG A 129 -18.45 4.12 11.39
N ARG A 130 -18.88 3.74 10.17
CA ARG A 130 -18.01 3.60 9.00
C ARG A 130 -17.83 4.93 8.25
N ILE A 131 -18.60 5.96 8.60
CA ILE A 131 -18.61 7.21 7.86
C ILE A 131 -17.68 8.20 8.56
N VAL A 132 -16.64 8.61 7.84
CA VAL A 132 -15.81 9.76 8.22
C VAL A 132 -16.56 11.01 7.79
N ASN A 133 -16.94 11.86 8.73
CA ASN A 133 -17.78 13.03 8.46
C ASN A 133 -16.94 14.20 7.96
N VAL A 134 -17.40 14.86 6.89
CA VAL A 134 -16.77 16.04 6.30
C VAL A 134 -17.64 17.25 6.56
N ASN A 135 -17.24 18.08 7.53
CA ASN A 135 -17.91 19.34 7.86
C ASN A 135 -17.28 20.49 7.06
N ALA A 136 -17.85 21.70 7.19
CA ALA A 136 -17.34 22.89 6.52
C ALA A 136 -15.87 23.16 6.90
N GLU A 137 -15.59 23.20 8.21
CA GLU A 137 -14.27 23.56 8.74
C GLU A 137 -13.43 22.35 9.19
N THR A 138 -14.06 21.22 9.53
CA THR A 138 -13.38 20.09 10.19
C THR A 138 -13.78 18.75 9.58
N VAL A 139 -12.97 17.73 9.84
CA VAL A 139 -13.30 16.33 9.57
C VAL A 139 -13.41 15.61 10.91
N THR A 140 -14.49 14.86 11.12
CA THR A 140 -14.71 14.10 12.37
C THR A 140 -14.78 12.60 12.09
N ASP A 141 -14.66 11.78 13.13
CA ASP A 141 -14.77 10.32 13.06
C ASP A 141 -13.67 9.67 12.19
N VAL A 142 -12.44 10.16 12.36
CA VAL A 142 -11.29 9.79 11.54
C VAL A 142 -10.73 8.41 11.90
N SER A 143 -10.81 8.01 13.17
CA SER A 143 -10.20 6.79 13.69
C SER A 143 -11.08 5.55 13.56
N GLY A 144 -10.42 4.39 13.52
CA GLY A 144 -11.02 3.07 13.78
C GLY A 144 -11.76 3.04 15.11
N SER A 145 -12.98 2.50 15.15
CA SER A 145 -13.77 2.29 16.38
C SER A 145 -14.28 0.85 16.52
N ASP A 146 -13.90 0.00 15.58
CA ASP A 146 -14.22 -1.42 15.41
C ASP A 146 -13.13 -2.26 16.09
N ILE A 147 -12.87 -1.94 17.35
CA ILE A 147 -11.89 -2.61 18.20
C ILE A 147 -12.66 -3.21 19.39
N PRO A 148 -12.34 -4.45 19.80
CA PRO A 148 -12.97 -5.08 20.96
C PRO A 148 -12.93 -4.17 22.20
N GLY A 149 -14.09 -4.02 22.85
CA GLY A 149 -14.23 -3.24 24.08
C GLY A 149 -14.52 -1.74 23.88
N HIS A 150 -14.52 -1.20 22.66
CA HIS A 150 -14.83 0.21 22.42
C HIS A 150 -16.31 0.57 22.66
N TRP A 151 -17.23 -0.24 22.12
CA TRP A 151 -18.69 0.00 22.19
C TRP A 151 -19.39 -0.69 23.36
N GLY A 152 -18.63 -1.36 24.23
CA GLY A 152 -19.15 -2.12 25.37
C GLY A 152 -19.29 -3.63 25.10
N PRO A 153 -19.74 -4.39 26.12
CA PRO A 153 -19.73 -5.86 26.08
C PRO A 153 -20.75 -6.49 25.13
N GLY A 154 -21.77 -5.73 24.69
CA GLY A 154 -22.79 -6.22 23.73
C GLY A 154 -22.34 -6.27 22.27
N GLN A 155 -21.19 -5.68 21.93
CA GLN A 155 -20.67 -5.62 20.55
C GLN A 155 -19.41 -6.50 20.42
N ASP A 156 -19.45 -7.47 19.51
CA ASP A 156 -18.32 -8.33 19.19
C ASP A 156 -17.56 -7.85 17.94
N ASP A 157 -16.52 -7.04 18.19
CA ASP A 157 -15.56 -6.61 17.17
C ASP A 157 -14.26 -7.45 17.21
N SER A 158 -14.27 -8.66 17.80
CA SER A 158 -13.09 -9.55 17.82
C SER A 158 -12.66 -9.98 16.42
N TRP A 159 -11.35 -10.24 16.25
CA TRP A 159 -10.82 -10.65 14.96
C TRP A 159 -11.37 -12.03 14.56
N ASN A 160 -11.92 -12.12 13.35
CA ASN A 160 -12.43 -13.35 12.79
C ASN A 160 -12.13 -13.39 11.28
N VAL A 161 -11.39 -14.41 10.85
CA VAL A 161 -10.91 -14.57 9.47
C VAL A 161 -12.06 -14.85 8.49
N ASP A 162 -13.07 -15.62 8.90
CA ASP A 162 -14.22 -15.93 8.04
C ASP A 162 -15.07 -14.68 7.81
N ARG A 163 -15.29 -13.88 8.85
CA ARG A 163 -15.95 -12.57 8.73
C ARG A 163 -15.16 -11.64 7.80
N PHE A 164 -13.84 -11.62 7.94
CA PHE A 164 -12.98 -10.83 7.04
C PHE A 164 -13.09 -11.32 5.58
N ARG A 165 -13.00 -12.63 5.33
CA ARG A 165 -13.09 -13.24 4.00
C ARG A 165 -14.43 -12.96 3.31
N GLN A 166 -15.54 -12.92 4.06
CA GLN A 166 -16.87 -12.61 3.51
C GLN A 166 -17.03 -11.12 3.15
N ASN A 167 -16.37 -10.24 3.90
CA ASN A 167 -16.47 -8.79 3.72
C ASN A 167 -15.51 -8.24 2.67
N LEU A 168 -14.34 -8.89 2.51
CA LEU A 168 -13.32 -8.48 1.56
C LEU A 168 -13.83 -8.59 0.12
N LYS A 169 -13.86 -7.47 -0.60
CA LYS A 169 -14.24 -7.44 -2.03
C LYS A 169 -13.27 -6.54 -2.80
N ILE A 170 -12.89 -6.99 -3.99
CA ILE A 170 -12.07 -6.23 -4.93
C ILE A 170 -12.89 -6.02 -6.21
N GLN A 171 -12.96 -4.78 -6.70
CA GLN A 171 -13.69 -4.43 -7.90
C GLN A 171 -12.82 -3.55 -8.79
N PHE A 172 -12.42 -4.03 -9.97
CA PHE A 172 -11.67 -3.23 -10.92
C PHE A 172 -12.62 -2.29 -11.69
N HIS A 173 -12.28 -1.01 -11.70
CA HIS A 173 -12.95 0.02 -12.51
C HIS A 173 -12.22 0.20 -13.84
N GLN A 174 -10.90 0.12 -13.79
CA GLN A 174 -10.00 0.20 -14.93
C GLN A 174 -8.80 -0.71 -14.67
N ASN A 175 -8.44 -1.56 -15.64
CA ASN A 175 -7.21 -2.35 -15.57
C ASN A 175 -6.46 -2.22 -16.90
N ARG A 176 -5.52 -1.27 -16.98
CA ARG A 176 -4.56 -1.16 -18.08
C ARG A 176 -3.18 -1.55 -17.56
N PRO A 177 -2.25 -1.99 -18.42
CA PRO A 177 -0.94 -2.50 -17.99
C PRO A 177 -0.20 -1.56 -17.02
N TYR A 178 -0.17 -0.26 -17.31
CA TYR A 178 0.54 0.74 -16.50
C TYR A 178 -0.39 1.71 -15.76
N ASP A 179 -1.70 1.42 -15.73
CA ASP A 179 -2.70 2.25 -15.07
C ASP A 179 -3.88 1.37 -14.60
N ALA A 180 -3.88 1.05 -13.31
CA ALA A 180 -4.93 0.27 -12.67
C ALA A 180 -5.67 1.09 -11.61
N ALA A 181 -7.01 1.05 -11.67
CA ALA A 181 -7.89 1.65 -10.68
C ALA A 181 -8.94 0.64 -10.21
N PHE A 182 -8.97 0.37 -8.91
CA PHE A 182 -9.87 -0.63 -8.32
C PHE A 182 -10.32 -0.22 -6.92
N SER A 183 -11.47 -0.74 -6.50
CA SER A 183 -11.96 -0.63 -5.14
C SER A 183 -11.54 -1.83 -4.29
N LEU A 184 -10.95 -1.54 -3.14
CA LEU A 184 -10.64 -2.49 -2.07
C LEU A 184 -11.60 -2.22 -0.91
N ILE A 185 -12.52 -3.15 -0.67
CA ILE A 185 -13.62 -3.02 0.29
C ILE A 185 -13.42 -4.03 1.42
N GLY A 186 -13.69 -3.61 2.66
CA GLY A 186 -13.64 -4.48 3.85
C GLY A 186 -12.26 -4.59 4.50
N VAL A 187 -11.34 -3.69 4.16
CA VAL A 187 -9.98 -3.62 4.74
C VAL A 187 -9.86 -2.37 5.61
N ASP A 188 -8.99 -2.39 6.61
CA ASP A 188 -8.67 -1.21 7.42
C ASP A 188 -7.61 -0.30 6.76
N ALA A 189 -7.59 0.97 7.15
CA ALA A 189 -6.63 1.96 6.66
C ALA A 189 -5.16 1.54 6.90
N SER A 190 -4.87 0.83 7.98
CA SER A 190 -3.51 0.35 8.29
C SER A 190 -2.96 -0.58 7.20
N ILE A 191 -3.75 -1.57 6.78
CA ILE A 191 -3.38 -2.54 5.75
C ILE A 191 -3.35 -1.89 4.37
N ALA A 192 -4.36 -1.08 4.03
CA ALA A 192 -4.40 -0.34 2.77
C ALA A 192 -3.17 0.59 2.62
N ASN A 193 -2.81 1.29 3.69
CA ASN A 193 -1.62 2.14 3.70
C ASN A 193 -0.32 1.34 3.67
N ALA A 194 -0.27 0.14 4.27
CA ALA A 194 0.88 -0.74 4.16
C ALA A 194 1.13 -1.14 2.69
N PHE A 195 0.10 -1.57 1.96
CA PHE A 195 0.22 -1.87 0.53
C PHE A 195 0.71 -0.66 -0.28
N ARG A 196 0.12 0.52 -0.04
CA ARG A 196 0.55 1.76 -0.70
C ARG A 196 2.03 2.08 -0.43
N ARG A 197 2.49 1.93 0.82
CA ARG A 197 3.89 2.19 1.19
C ARG A 197 4.84 1.18 0.52
N ILE A 198 4.50 -0.10 0.60
CA ILE A 198 5.31 -1.18 0.01
C ILE A 198 5.46 -0.98 -1.51
N LEU A 199 4.36 -0.65 -2.20
CA LEU A 199 4.38 -0.34 -3.64
C LEU A 199 5.38 0.75 -4.01
N ILE A 200 5.44 1.82 -3.21
CA ILE A 200 6.29 2.98 -3.50
C ILE A 200 7.75 2.68 -3.15
N SER A 201 8.01 2.05 -2.01
CA SER A 201 9.35 2.03 -1.41
C SER A 201 10.03 0.66 -1.34
N GLU A 202 9.33 -0.45 -1.45
CA GLU A 202 9.92 -1.76 -1.15
C GLU A 202 9.84 -2.79 -2.27
N VAL A 203 8.95 -2.58 -3.24
CA VAL A 203 8.92 -3.41 -4.44
C VAL A 203 10.20 -3.14 -5.24
N PRO A 204 11.01 -4.18 -5.53
CA PRO A 204 12.32 -3.99 -6.13
C PRO A 204 12.24 -3.77 -7.64
N THR A 205 13.10 -2.90 -8.16
CA THR A 205 13.22 -2.60 -9.60
C THR A 205 14.69 -2.49 -10.00
N VAL A 206 14.93 -2.41 -11.31
CA VAL A 206 16.27 -2.19 -11.87
C VAL A 206 16.41 -0.75 -12.36
N ALA A 207 17.46 -0.07 -11.94
CA ALA A 207 17.79 1.27 -12.42
C ALA A 207 19.30 1.44 -12.60
N ILE A 208 19.70 2.47 -13.37
CA ILE A 208 21.11 2.83 -13.55
C ILE A 208 21.67 3.38 -12.23
N GLU A 209 22.78 2.79 -11.77
CA GLU A 209 23.46 3.14 -10.53
C GLU A 209 24.82 3.76 -10.82
N ASP A 210 25.72 3.00 -11.45
CA ASP A 210 27.06 3.47 -11.76
C ASP A 210 27.17 3.87 -13.23
N VAL A 211 27.75 5.04 -13.49
CA VAL A 211 28.00 5.57 -14.83
C VAL A 211 29.50 5.78 -15.01
N PHE A 212 30.08 5.04 -15.94
CA PHE A 212 31.48 5.12 -16.34
C PHE A 212 31.59 6.05 -17.54
N MET A 213 32.08 7.27 -17.31
CA MET A 213 32.32 8.26 -18.36
C MET A 213 33.66 7.98 -19.05
N PHE A 214 33.66 7.83 -20.38
CA PHE A 214 34.89 7.71 -21.16
C PHE A 214 35.26 9.06 -21.80
N ASP A 215 34.27 9.74 -22.36
CA ASP A 215 34.42 11.07 -22.95
C ASP A 215 33.10 11.85 -22.84
N ASN A 216 33.14 13.05 -22.29
CA ASN A 216 32.01 13.98 -22.28
C ASN A 216 32.51 15.37 -22.60
N THR A 217 32.28 15.80 -23.85
CA THR A 217 32.57 17.17 -24.31
C THR A 217 31.29 18.00 -24.46
N SER A 218 30.17 17.50 -23.92
CA SER A 218 28.90 18.22 -23.89
C SER A 218 28.94 19.38 -22.88
N ILE A 219 27.89 20.21 -22.90
CA ILE A 219 27.73 21.32 -21.96
C ILE A 219 27.25 20.82 -20.58
N ILE A 220 26.61 19.66 -20.53
CA ILE A 220 26.07 19.10 -19.29
C ILE A 220 27.22 18.44 -18.51
N GLN A 221 27.34 18.81 -17.24
CA GLN A 221 28.33 18.23 -16.34
C GLN A 221 28.07 16.74 -16.08
N ASP A 222 29.14 16.00 -15.81
CA ASP A 222 29.11 14.54 -15.68
C ASP A 222 28.13 14.08 -14.59
N GLU A 223 28.12 14.75 -13.43
CA GLU A 223 27.26 14.42 -12.31
C GLU A 223 25.78 14.63 -12.63
N ILE A 224 25.46 15.69 -13.37
CA ILE A 224 24.09 16.00 -13.79
C ILE A 224 23.63 15.01 -14.86
N LEU A 225 24.52 14.67 -15.80
CA LEU A 225 24.24 13.67 -16.83
C LEU A 225 24.00 12.29 -16.20
N ALA A 226 24.85 11.86 -15.27
CA ALA A 226 24.71 10.60 -14.55
C ALA A 226 23.42 10.55 -13.74
N HIS A 227 23.08 11.63 -13.04
CA HIS A 227 21.82 11.72 -12.28
C HIS A 227 20.59 11.60 -13.20
N ARG A 228 20.60 12.25 -14.37
CA ARG A 228 19.51 12.14 -15.35
C ARG A 228 19.38 10.72 -15.89
N LEU A 229 20.49 10.06 -16.21
CA LEU A 229 20.50 8.66 -16.66
C LEU A 229 19.93 7.71 -15.61
N GLY A 230 20.27 7.92 -14.33
CA GLY A 230 19.74 7.16 -13.20
C GLY A 230 18.21 7.18 -13.07
N LEU A 231 17.56 8.26 -13.51
CA LEU A 231 16.12 8.45 -13.43
C LEU A 231 15.33 7.93 -14.65
N ILE A 232 16.01 7.38 -15.65
CA ILE A 232 15.33 6.80 -16.83
C ILE A 232 14.74 5.45 -16.43
N PRO A 233 13.40 5.28 -16.47
CA PRO A 233 12.79 3.99 -16.19
C PRO A 233 13.16 3.01 -17.30
N LEU A 234 13.69 1.85 -16.90
CA LEU A 234 13.97 0.73 -17.80
C LEU A 234 12.76 -0.20 -17.88
N THR A 235 12.69 -0.99 -18.94
CA THR A 235 11.74 -2.10 -19.13
C THR A 235 12.46 -3.29 -19.75
N GLY A 236 11.92 -4.50 -19.58
CA GLY A 236 12.48 -5.71 -20.13
C GLY A 236 11.72 -6.97 -19.70
N GLY A 237 12.26 -8.14 -20.07
CA GLY A 237 11.66 -9.44 -19.76
C GLY A 237 11.43 -9.62 -18.27
N ARG A 238 10.16 -9.77 -17.88
CA ARG A 238 9.74 -9.79 -16.48
C ARG A 238 10.34 -10.95 -15.68
N GLU A 239 10.41 -12.13 -16.27
CA GLU A 239 11.04 -13.29 -15.63
C GLU A 239 12.53 -13.04 -15.35
N GLY A 240 13.24 -12.46 -16.32
CA GLY A 240 14.63 -12.07 -16.16
C GLY A 240 14.82 -11.06 -15.02
N LEU A 241 13.98 -10.00 -14.98
CA LEU A 241 14.04 -8.99 -13.91
C LEU A 241 13.79 -9.57 -12.51
N LYS A 242 12.90 -10.57 -12.39
CA LYS A 242 12.65 -11.27 -11.14
C LYS A 242 13.85 -12.14 -10.72
N GLN A 243 14.49 -12.81 -11.68
CA GLN A 243 15.64 -13.70 -11.46
C GLN A 243 16.94 -12.95 -11.12
N LEU A 244 17.04 -11.65 -11.44
CA LEU A 244 18.20 -10.85 -11.06
C LEU A 244 18.43 -10.85 -9.54
N ARG A 245 19.66 -11.16 -9.17
CA ARG A 245 20.16 -11.16 -7.79
C ARG A 245 20.51 -9.75 -7.33
N TRP A 246 20.54 -9.56 -6.01
CA TRP A 246 20.95 -8.31 -5.40
C TRP A 246 22.46 -8.10 -5.57
N TYR A 247 22.84 -6.95 -6.13
CA TYR A 247 24.22 -6.48 -6.11
C TYR A 247 24.47 -5.71 -4.81
N ARG A 248 25.51 -6.08 -4.06
CA ARG A 248 25.93 -5.36 -2.84
C ARG A 248 27.10 -4.45 -3.16
N LYS A 249 26.84 -3.15 -3.21
CA LYS A 249 27.88 -2.14 -3.43
C LYS A 249 28.80 -2.07 -2.22
N THR A 250 30.09 -2.33 -2.40
CA THR A 250 31.06 -2.19 -1.31
C THR A 250 31.20 -0.72 -0.92
N PRO A 251 31.41 -0.43 0.37
CA PRO A 251 31.63 0.92 0.83
C PRO A 251 32.88 1.50 0.15
N PRO A 252 32.91 2.83 -0.06
CA PRO A 252 34.06 3.49 -0.67
C PRO A 252 35.36 3.16 0.05
N LYS A 253 36.46 3.03 -0.70
CA LYS A 253 37.79 2.71 -0.17
C LYS A 253 38.31 3.75 0.84
N ASP A 254 37.76 4.94 0.81
CA ASP A 254 38.18 6.07 1.64
C ASP A 254 37.33 6.19 2.93
N ASP A 255 36.24 5.40 3.04
CA ASP A 255 35.42 5.33 4.24
C ASP A 255 35.83 4.12 5.10
N TYR A 256 36.88 4.32 5.89
CA TYR A 256 37.40 3.30 6.80
C TYR A 256 36.38 2.87 7.86
N ALA A 257 35.45 3.75 8.26
CA ALA A 257 34.44 3.45 9.26
C ALA A 257 33.36 2.52 8.69
N ALA A 258 32.88 2.81 7.47
CA ALA A 258 31.97 1.92 6.75
C ALA A 258 32.64 0.58 6.43
N GLN A 259 33.90 0.57 5.98
CA GLN A 259 34.64 -0.67 5.74
C GLN A 259 34.84 -1.52 7.00
N ALA A 260 35.16 -0.90 8.14
CA ALA A 260 35.34 -1.64 9.40
C ALA A 260 34.03 -2.27 9.89
N THR A 261 32.88 -1.74 9.47
CA THR A 261 31.54 -2.22 9.84
C THR A 261 30.96 -3.17 8.78
N TRP A 262 31.64 -3.32 7.64
CA TRP A 262 31.18 -4.10 6.48
C TRP A 262 31.95 -5.42 6.35
N PRO A 263 31.35 -6.62 6.48
CA PRO A 263 30.18 -7.10 7.23
C PRO A 263 30.58 -8.02 8.41
N TYR A 264 29.95 -7.86 9.58
CA TYR A 264 29.86 -8.87 10.66
C TYR A 264 28.44 -9.44 10.84
N ASP A 265 27.52 -9.16 9.90
CA ASP A 265 26.21 -9.80 9.88
C ASP A 265 26.33 -11.19 9.23
N LEU A 266 26.31 -12.21 10.08
CA LEU A 266 26.84 -13.56 9.82
C LEU A 266 25.98 -14.47 8.90
N ASP A 267 24.82 -14.02 8.40
CA ASP A 267 23.86 -14.92 7.72
C ASP A 267 23.65 -14.74 6.20
N GLU A 268 24.32 -13.81 5.52
CA GLU A 268 24.20 -13.64 4.06
C GLU A 268 25.53 -13.22 3.40
N ASN A 269 26.58 -14.02 3.58
CA ASN A 269 27.91 -13.80 3.02
C ASN A 269 28.15 -14.64 1.75
N ASP A 270 27.66 -14.19 0.61
CA ASP A 270 28.24 -14.59 -0.69
C ASP A 270 29.17 -13.46 -1.18
N PRO A 271 30.51 -13.64 -1.14
CA PRO A 271 31.47 -12.68 -1.69
C PRO A 271 31.21 -12.33 -3.16
N GLN A 272 30.55 -13.22 -3.91
CA GLN A 272 30.17 -12.99 -5.30
C GLN A 272 29.06 -11.95 -5.45
N SER A 273 28.29 -11.67 -4.40
CA SER A 273 27.22 -10.64 -4.43
C SER A 273 27.75 -9.21 -4.62
N SER A 274 29.01 -8.97 -4.27
CA SER A 274 29.66 -7.66 -4.38
C SER A 274 30.47 -7.47 -5.68
N THR A 275 30.61 -8.54 -6.47
CA THR A 275 31.30 -8.49 -7.75
C THR A 275 30.27 -8.44 -8.88
N PRO A 276 30.35 -7.47 -9.80
CA PRO A 276 29.44 -7.43 -10.95
C PRO A 276 29.55 -8.72 -11.78
N ASN A 277 28.41 -9.35 -12.04
CA ASN A 277 28.25 -10.53 -12.86
C ASN A 277 26.96 -10.44 -13.71
N ASP A 278 26.76 -11.41 -14.57
CA ASP A 278 25.60 -11.51 -15.47
C ASP A 278 24.26 -11.72 -14.74
N HIS A 279 24.26 -12.19 -13.50
CA HIS A 279 23.04 -12.39 -12.71
C HIS A 279 22.66 -11.21 -11.82
N ASN A 280 23.54 -10.23 -11.59
CA ASN A 280 23.29 -9.11 -10.68
C ASN A 280 23.39 -7.72 -11.32
N THR A 281 24.06 -7.60 -12.47
CA THR A 281 24.34 -6.30 -13.11
C THR A 281 24.00 -6.34 -14.60
N ILE A 282 23.29 -5.32 -15.06
CA ILE A 282 22.99 -5.10 -16.48
C ILE A 282 23.86 -3.96 -17.01
N VAL A 283 24.45 -4.14 -18.18
CA VAL A 283 25.32 -3.14 -18.81
C VAL A 283 24.59 -2.46 -19.97
N MET A 284 24.59 -1.13 -19.98
CA MET A 284 24.12 -0.32 -21.11
C MET A 284 25.21 0.65 -21.57
N SER A 285 25.16 1.09 -22.81
CA SER A 285 26.13 2.01 -23.40
C SER A 285 25.44 3.15 -24.12
N LEU A 286 26.01 4.34 -24.06
CA LEU A 286 25.60 5.50 -24.85
C LEU A 286 26.85 6.06 -25.52
N ASP A 287 26.86 6.07 -26.84
CA ASP A 287 27.94 6.64 -27.63
C ASP A 287 27.35 7.47 -28.77
N VAL A 288 27.39 8.79 -28.60
CA VAL A 288 26.75 9.74 -29.51
C VAL A 288 27.67 10.91 -29.77
N GLU A 289 27.92 11.16 -31.05
CA GLU A 289 28.65 12.33 -31.54
C GLU A 289 27.72 13.19 -32.40
N CYS A 290 27.72 14.50 -32.13
CA CYS A 290 26.96 15.45 -32.93
C CYS A 290 27.82 15.96 -34.09
N ARG A 291 27.26 15.91 -35.29
CA ARG A 291 27.89 16.41 -36.52
C ARG A 291 26.92 17.24 -37.35
N TRP A 292 27.48 18.02 -38.27
CA TRP A 292 26.69 18.67 -39.32
C TRP A 292 26.09 17.60 -40.23
N ALA A 293 24.84 17.80 -40.65
CA ALA A 293 24.25 16.96 -41.67
C ALA A 293 24.97 17.17 -43.01
N THR A 294 25.31 16.09 -43.70
CA THR A 294 26.03 16.09 -44.97
C THR A 294 25.13 15.56 -46.09
N GLU A 295 25.32 16.07 -47.31
CA GLU A 295 24.55 15.61 -48.47
C GLU A 295 24.84 14.13 -48.80
N GLN A 296 26.05 13.66 -48.49
CA GLN A 296 26.48 12.28 -48.74
C GLN A 296 25.81 11.26 -47.80
N ASP A 297 25.73 11.56 -46.49
CA ASP A 297 25.26 10.59 -45.49
C ASP A 297 23.77 10.77 -45.15
N ASP A 298 23.27 12.02 -45.16
CA ASP A 298 21.96 12.37 -44.63
C ASP A 298 21.02 12.96 -45.70
N GLY A 299 21.48 13.10 -46.95
CA GLY A 299 20.72 13.67 -48.06
C GLY A 299 20.41 15.16 -47.92
N ARG A 300 21.07 15.86 -46.99
CA ARG A 300 20.87 17.29 -46.72
C ARG A 300 22.15 17.96 -46.23
N ASP A 301 22.46 19.15 -46.74
CA ASP A 301 23.59 19.96 -46.27
C ASP A 301 23.15 20.94 -45.19
N GLY A 302 23.41 20.58 -43.93
CA GLY A 302 23.06 21.38 -42.78
C GLY A 302 23.78 22.73 -42.72
N ARG A 303 24.98 22.86 -43.31
CA ARG A 303 25.73 24.13 -43.35
C ARG A 303 25.14 25.08 -44.37
N LYS A 304 24.73 24.57 -45.53
CA LYS A 304 24.05 25.37 -46.56
C LYS A 304 22.69 25.86 -46.06
N LEU A 305 21.88 24.97 -45.49
CA LEU A 305 20.57 25.31 -44.93
C LEU A 305 20.68 26.36 -43.80
N ALA A 306 21.70 26.26 -42.95
CA ALA A 306 21.95 27.28 -41.92
C ALA A 306 22.27 28.67 -42.52
N LYS A 307 22.95 28.74 -43.68
CA LYS A 307 23.20 30.00 -44.39
C LYS A 307 21.94 30.55 -45.06
N GLU A 308 21.03 29.67 -45.49
CA GLU A 308 19.73 30.02 -46.07
C GLU A 308 18.71 30.48 -45.01
N GLY A 309 19.06 30.41 -43.73
CA GLY A 309 18.26 30.94 -42.62
C GLY A 309 17.39 29.91 -41.89
N GLU A 310 17.45 28.62 -42.27
CA GLU A 310 16.79 27.53 -41.52
C GLU A 310 17.24 27.57 -40.07
N THR A 311 16.37 27.51 -39.05
CA THR A 311 16.73 27.67 -37.63
C THR A 311 16.69 26.39 -36.81
N ASP A 312 16.03 25.33 -37.29
CA ASP A 312 15.84 24.08 -36.54
C ASP A 312 17.15 23.27 -36.40
N PRO A 313 17.64 23.02 -35.17
CA PRO A 313 18.78 22.14 -34.93
C PRO A 313 18.62 20.70 -35.43
N ASN A 314 17.39 20.17 -35.54
CA ASN A 314 17.14 18.82 -36.03
C ASN A 314 17.34 18.69 -37.54
N VAL A 315 17.23 19.79 -38.28
CA VAL A 315 17.46 19.86 -39.72
C VAL A 315 18.95 20.08 -40.01
N ARG A 316 19.58 21.00 -39.27
CA ARG A 316 20.98 21.38 -39.46
C ARG A 316 21.98 20.31 -39.02
N TYR A 317 21.64 19.53 -38.01
CA TYR A 317 22.57 18.64 -37.34
C TYR A 317 22.02 17.22 -37.25
N VAL A 318 22.94 16.27 -37.14
CA VAL A 318 22.64 14.88 -36.77
C VAL A 318 23.01 14.71 -35.30
N ASN A 319 22.15 14.02 -34.55
CA ASN A 319 22.32 13.75 -33.11
C ASN A 319 22.51 15.01 -32.24
N SER A 320 21.87 16.13 -32.60
CA SER A 320 21.88 17.34 -31.77
C SER A 320 21.05 17.18 -30.49
N ASN A 321 20.05 16.30 -30.49
CA ASN A 321 19.29 15.90 -29.32
C ASN A 321 19.60 14.44 -29.03
N VAL A 322 20.02 14.15 -27.79
CA VAL A 322 20.33 12.81 -27.31
C VAL A 322 19.13 12.27 -26.54
N TYR A 323 18.57 11.16 -26.99
CA TYR A 323 17.36 10.56 -26.45
C TYR A 323 17.64 9.21 -25.80
N ALA A 324 16.72 8.77 -24.93
CA ALA A 324 16.86 7.52 -24.21
C ALA A 324 17.00 6.30 -25.11
N HIS A 325 16.27 6.20 -26.23
CA HIS A 325 16.39 5.06 -27.15
C HIS A 325 17.80 4.81 -27.71
N GLN A 326 18.70 5.80 -27.60
CA GLN A 326 20.11 5.64 -28.00
C GLN A 326 20.94 4.90 -26.94
N LEU A 327 20.39 4.60 -25.76
CA LEU A 327 20.97 3.69 -24.78
C LEU A 327 20.85 2.25 -25.29
N VAL A 328 22.00 1.63 -25.57
CA VAL A 328 22.08 0.27 -26.11
C VAL A 328 22.39 -0.70 -24.98
N PHE A 329 21.58 -1.75 -24.85
CA PHE A 329 21.85 -2.86 -23.93
C PHE A 329 22.97 -3.75 -24.47
N LEU A 330 23.95 -4.05 -23.60
CA LEU A 330 25.08 -4.92 -23.90
C LEU A 330 24.98 -6.22 -23.08
N PRO A 331 24.33 -7.28 -23.60
CA PRO A 331 24.14 -8.52 -22.86
C PRO A 331 25.47 -9.16 -22.47
N GLN A 332 25.55 -9.65 -21.23
CA GLN A 332 26.70 -10.39 -20.69
C GLN A 332 26.30 -11.83 -20.38
N GLY A 333 27.18 -12.80 -20.67
CA GLY A 333 26.95 -14.21 -20.32
C GLY A 333 25.60 -14.74 -20.78
N ASP A 334 24.82 -15.31 -19.85
CA ASP A 334 23.53 -15.93 -20.13
C ASP A 334 22.35 -14.94 -20.22
N GLN A 335 22.58 -13.64 -20.06
CA GLN A 335 21.53 -12.62 -20.12
C GLN A 335 20.76 -12.62 -21.45
N ILE A 336 21.39 -13.04 -22.54
CA ILE A 336 20.74 -13.10 -23.86
C ILE A 336 19.54 -14.06 -23.88
N GLN A 337 19.53 -15.07 -23.01
CA GLN A 337 18.44 -16.03 -22.90
C GLN A 337 17.16 -15.39 -22.33
N HIS A 338 17.32 -14.42 -21.42
CA HIS A 338 16.22 -13.75 -20.73
C HIS A 338 15.85 -12.38 -21.32
N PHE A 339 16.83 -11.70 -21.94
CA PHE A 339 16.71 -10.33 -22.42
C PHE A 339 17.00 -10.22 -23.92
N SER A 340 16.25 -10.94 -24.74
CA SER A 340 16.34 -10.88 -26.21
C SER A 340 15.02 -10.49 -26.87
N GLY A 341 15.10 -9.95 -28.09
CA GLY A 341 13.94 -9.53 -28.87
C GLY A 341 13.11 -8.45 -28.16
N GLU A 342 11.82 -8.68 -28.00
CA GLU A 342 10.90 -7.77 -27.32
C GLU A 342 11.16 -7.66 -25.81
N SER A 343 11.79 -8.68 -25.22
CA SER A 343 12.17 -8.75 -23.80
C SER A 343 13.53 -8.10 -23.51
N ALA A 344 14.21 -7.54 -24.50
CA ALA A 344 15.48 -6.87 -24.30
C ALA A 344 15.34 -5.68 -23.33
N ILE A 345 16.38 -5.47 -22.51
CA ILE A 345 16.42 -4.30 -21.64
C ILE A 345 16.48 -3.04 -22.51
N ARG A 346 15.56 -2.12 -22.27
CA ARG A 346 15.51 -0.83 -22.95
C ARG A 346 14.86 0.22 -22.06
N PRO A 347 15.03 1.52 -22.34
CA PRO A 347 14.23 2.55 -21.69
C PRO A 347 12.75 2.35 -21.99
N MET A 348 11.89 2.51 -20.98
CA MET A 348 10.45 2.41 -21.14
C MET A 348 9.92 3.49 -22.10
N ASN A 349 10.39 4.72 -21.91
CA ASN A 349 10.02 5.86 -22.75
C ASN A 349 11.21 6.22 -23.66
N PRO A 350 11.17 5.88 -24.97
CA PRO A 350 12.30 6.06 -25.88
C PRO A 350 12.66 7.53 -26.15
N ASP A 351 11.69 8.43 -25.98
CA ASP A 351 11.79 9.85 -26.36
C ASP A 351 12.22 10.77 -25.20
N ILE A 352 12.66 10.21 -24.06
CA ILE A 352 13.21 11.01 -22.97
C ILE A 352 14.48 11.71 -23.45
N LEU A 353 14.47 13.05 -23.45
CA LEU A 353 15.64 13.85 -23.79
C LEU A 353 16.66 13.81 -22.64
N ILE A 354 17.85 13.31 -22.93
CA ILE A 354 18.97 13.22 -21.98
C ILE A 354 19.81 14.49 -22.03
N ALA A 355 20.31 14.82 -23.23
CA ALA A 355 21.24 15.93 -23.45
C ALA A 355 21.00 16.60 -24.81
N LYS A 356 21.52 17.81 -24.98
CA LYS A 356 21.59 18.50 -26.27
C LYS A 356 23.04 18.82 -26.60
N LEU A 357 23.44 18.52 -27.83
CA LEU A 357 24.80 18.66 -28.34
C LEU A 357 24.88 19.69 -29.46
N ARG A 358 26.11 20.11 -29.76
CA ARG A 358 26.48 20.86 -30.95
C ARG A 358 27.61 20.15 -31.70
N PRO A 359 27.79 20.45 -33.00
CA PRO A 359 28.78 19.75 -33.81
C PRO A 359 30.19 19.77 -33.18
N GLY A 360 30.83 18.61 -33.10
CA GLY A 360 32.13 18.41 -32.47
C GLY A 360 32.06 18.01 -30.99
N GLN A 361 30.87 17.97 -30.39
CA GLN A 361 30.67 17.41 -29.05
C GLN A 361 30.26 15.94 -29.13
N ARG A 362 30.72 15.18 -28.13
CA ARG A 362 30.50 13.74 -27.98
C ARG A 362 30.17 13.39 -26.53
N ILE A 363 29.34 12.37 -26.36
CA ILE A 363 29.11 11.66 -25.10
C ILE A 363 29.41 10.18 -25.36
N SER A 364 30.34 9.61 -24.59
CA SER A 364 30.68 8.19 -24.58
C SER A 364 30.75 7.70 -23.15
N LEU A 365 29.85 6.78 -22.80
CA LEU A 365 29.73 6.26 -21.45
C LEU A 365 29.15 4.84 -21.41
N ARG A 366 29.35 4.18 -20.28
CA ARG A 366 28.76 2.88 -19.94
C ARG A 366 28.04 2.96 -18.60
N CYS A 367 26.88 2.36 -18.51
CA CYS A 367 26.05 2.34 -17.32
C CYS A 367 25.96 0.91 -16.78
N HIS A 368 26.07 0.77 -15.45
CA HIS A 368 25.69 -0.45 -14.74
C HIS A 368 24.33 -0.21 -14.07
N CYS A 369 23.39 -1.10 -14.37
CA CYS A 369 22.07 -1.12 -13.78
C CYS A 369 22.00 -2.26 -12.77
N ILE A 370 21.49 -1.96 -11.58
CA ILE A 370 21.37 -2.94 -10.49
C ILE A 370 19.94 -2.96 -9.97
N LYS A 371 19.62 -4.04 -9.25
CA LYS A 371 18.36 -4.18 -8.53
C LYS A 371 18.41 -3.38 -7.23
N GLY A 372 17.40 -2.54 -6.99
CA GLY A 372 17.28 -1.66 -5.82
C GLY A 372 15.83 -1.55 -5.33
N ILE A 373 15.62 -0.85 -4.22
CA ILE A 373 14.29 -0.54 -3.67
C ILE A 373 14.08 0.97 -3.57
N GLY A 374 12.84 1.43 -3.73
CA GLY A 374 12.48 2.85 -3.66
C GLY A 374 12.79 3.54 -2.32
N MET A 375 12.92 2.78 -1.23
CA MET A 375 13.29 3.26 0.10
C MET A 375 14.73 3.78 0.14
N ASP A 376 15.62 3.20 -0.67
CA ASP A 376 17.01 3.64 -0.80
C ASP A 376 17.09 4.88 -1.70
N HIS A 377 16.51 4.81 -2.90
CA HIS A 377 16.44 5.93 -3.81
C HIS A 377 15.17 5.90 -4.67
N ALA A 378 14.55 7.06 -4.89
CA ALA A 378 13.27 7.19 -5.61
C ALA A 378 13.31 6.64 -7.05
N LYS A 379 14.50 6.59 -7.68
CA LYS A 379 14.70 5.99 -9.01
C LYS A 379 14.31 4.51 -9.10
N PHE A 380 14.31 3.82 -7.96
CA PHE A 380 13.90 2.42 -7.86
C PHE A 380 12.40 2.25 -7.58
N SER A 381 11.61 3.32 -7.53
CA SER A 381 10.16 3.18 -7.35
C SER A 381 9.53 2.63 -8.63
N PRO A 382 8.80 1.49 -8.58
CA PRO A 382 8.16 0.90 -9.75
C PRO A 382 6.92 1.70 -10.21
N VAL A 383 6.41 2.58 -9.36
CA VAL A 383 5.19 3.35 -9.61
C VAL A 383 5.54 4.81 -9.80
N ALA A 384 4.89 5.46 -10.76
CA ALA A 384 4.90 6.91 -10.86
C ALA A 384 4.15 7.50 -9.66
N THR A 385 2.96 6.96 -9.39
CA THR A 385 2.22 7.21 -8.17
C THR A 385 1.38 6.01 -7.78
N ALA A 386 1.29 5.74 -6.49
CA ALA A 386 0.32 4.83 -5.91
C ALA A 386 -0.39 5.54 -4.78
N SER A 387 -1.70 5.71 -4.94
CA SER A 387 -2.51 6.43 -3.96
C SER A 387 -3.85 5.73 -3.78
N TYR A 388 -4.52 6.08 -2.68
CA TYR A 388 -5.90 5.73 -2.48
C TYR A 388 -6.69 6.92 -1.98
N ARG A 389 -7.99 6.88 -2.22
CA ARG A 389 -8.97 7.75 -1.59
C ARG A 389 -10.14 6.91 -1.10
N LEU A 390 -10.76 7.31 0.00
CA LEU A 390 -11.99 6.68 0.47
C LEU A 390 -13.15 7.05 -0.47
N LEU A 391 -14.10 6.13 -0.68
CA LEU A 391 -15.30 6.40 -1.46
C LEU A 391 -16.10 7.55 -0.80
N PRO A 392 -16.39 8.64 -1.53
CA PRO A 392 -17.26 9.69 -1.02
C PRO A 392 -18.66 9.17 -0.69
N HIS A 393 -19.24 9.71 0.37
CA HIS A 393 -20.61 9.44 0.77
C HIS A 393 -21.36 10.76 0.85
N ILE A 394 -22.43 10.89 0.07
CA ILE A 394 -23.27 12.09 0.04
C ILE A 394 -24.65 11.67 0.52
N ASP A 395 -25.06 12.18 1.68
CA ASP A 395 -26.35 11.90 2.28
C ASP A 395 -27.25 13.14 2.18
N ILE A 396 -28.35 13.00 1.44
CA ILE A 396 -29.36 14.05 1.25
C ILE A 396 -30.49 13.78 2.26
N LYS A 397 -30.49 14.52 3.36
CA LYS A 397 -31.46 14.35 4.45
C LYS A 397 -32.85 14.86 4.13
N GLN A 398 -32.93 15.88 3.29
CA GLN A 398 -34.17 16.54 2.91
C GLN A 398 -34.20 16.70 1.38
N PRO A 399 -35.34 16.48 0.73
CA PRO A 399 -35.43 16.59 -0.72
C PRO A 399 -35.09 18.02 -1.16
N ILE A 400 -34.17 18.14 -2.13
CA ILE A 400 -33.79 19.40 -2.76
C ILE A 400 -34.43 19.42 -4.15
N THR A 401 -35.38 20.33 -4.37
CA THR A 401 -36.18 20.40 -5.61
C THR A 401 -36.01 21.73 -6.34
N GLY A 402 -36.51 21.80 -7.58
CA GLY A 402 -36.65 23.03 -8.34
C GLY A 402 -35.32 23.69 -8.75
N ASN A 403 -35.19 24.99 -8.50
CA ASN A 403 -33.98 25.74 -8.85
C ASN A 403 -32.80 25.41 -7.91
N ASP A 404 -33.09 25.11 -6.65
CA ASP A 404 -32.09 24.70 -5.66
C ASP A 404 -31.43 23.39 -6.08
N ALA A 405 -32.19 22.45 -6.69
CA ALA A 405 -31.63 21.20 -7.22
C ALA A 405 -30.61 21.45 -8.34
N LYS A 406 -30.90 22.38 -9.25
CA LYS A 406 -29.96 22.78 -10.32
C LYS A 406 -28.71 23.47 -9.77
N LYS A 407 -28.87 24.30 -8.74
CA LYS A 407 -27.74 24.95 -8.06
C LYS A 407 -26.90 23.93 -7.31
N PHE A 408 -27.53 23.01 -6.59
CA PHE A 408 -26.89 21.92 -5.88
C PHE A 408 -26.07 21.04 -6.82
N GLN A 409 -26.62 20.66 -7.98
CA GLN A 409 -25.87 19.91 -9.01
C GLN A 409 -24.60 20.63 -9.46
N ARG A 410 -24.62 21.97 -9.60
CA ARG A 410 -23.44 22.77 -10.00
C ARG A 410 -22.36 22.84 -8.93
N CYS A 411 -22.67 22.53 -7.67
CA CYS A 411 -21.67 22.46 -6.60
C CYS A 411 -20.76 21.22 -6.71
N PHE A 412 -21.14 20.22 -7.51
CA PHE A 412 -20.39 18.98 -7.68
C PHE A 412 -19.83 18.83 -9.11
N PRO A 413 -18.81 17.98 -9.29
CA PRO A 413 -18.40 17.54 -10.62
C PRO A 413 -19.56 16.92 -11.42
N LYS A 414 -19.47 17.02 -12.75
CA LYS A 414 -20.49 16.46 -13.65
C LYS A 414 -20.64 14.95 -13.43
N GLY A 415 -21.89 14.50 -13.33
CA GLY A 415 -22.25 13.09 -13.16
C GLY A 415 -22.25 12.58 -11.72
N VAL A 416 -21.98 13.44 -10.72
CA VAL A 416 -22.14 13.07 -9.30
C VAL A 416 -23.60 13.13 -8.87
N ILE A 417 -24.27 14.25 -9.20
CA ILE A 417 -25.67 14.49 -8.90
C ILE A 417 -26.45 14.55 -10.21
N ASP A 418 -27.54 13.80 -10.28
CA ASP A 418 -28.52 13.86 -11.37
C ASP A 418 -29.82 14.51 -10.93
N LEU A 419 -30.57 14.99 -11.90
CA LEU A 419 -31.88 15.62 -11.69
C LEU A 419 -32.96 14.68 -12.24
N VAL A 420 -33.78 14.14 -11.37
CA VAL A 420 -34.90 13.24 -11.70
C VAL A 420 -36.21 13.98 -11.45
N ASP A 421 -37.23 13.70 -12.26
CA ASP A 421 -38.56 14.28 -12.05
C ASP A 421 -39.23 13.64 -10.82
N GLY A 422 -39.53 14.45 -9.79
CA GLY A 422 -40.17 13.99 -8.56
C GLY A 422 -41.69 13.87 -8.66
N GLU A 423 -42.34 13.48 -7.55
CA GLU A 423 -43.79 13.19 -7.48
C GLU A 423 -44.72 14.38 -7.88
N GLY A 424 -44.17 15.60 -7.97
CA GLY A 424 -44.90 16.80 -8.42
C GLY A 424 -44.47 17.36 -9.78
N GLY A 425 -43.65 16.65 -10.56
CA GLY A 425 -43.08 17.15 -11.82
C GLY A 425 -41.95 18.17 -11.65
N GLU A 426 -41.56 18.48 -10.40
CA GLU A 426 -40.38 19.28 -10.10
C GLU A 426 -39.12 18.42 -10.15
N LYS A 427 -38.03 18.99 -10.68
CA LYS A 427 -36.73 18.32 -10.70
C LYS A 427 -36.17 18.20 -9.28
N GLN A 428 -35.86 16.97 -8.87
CA GLN A 428 -35.25 16.63 -7.60
C GLN A 428 -33.81 16.16 -7.80
N ALA A 429 -32.91 16.59 -6.93
CA ALA A 429 -31.52 16.14 -6.93
C ALA A 429 -31.39 14.75 -6.31
N VAL A 430 -30.73 13.82 -7.00
CA VAL A 430 -30.38 12.49 -6.52
C VAL A 430 -28.89 12.22 -6.72
N VAL A 431 -28.28 11.44 -5.83
CA VAL A 431 -26.88 11.04 -5.98
C VAL A 431 -26.81 9.92 -7.01
N ALA A 432 -26.16 10.19 -8.14
CA ALA A 432 -26.01 9.22 -9.22
C ALA A 432 -24.74 8.38 -9.04
N ASP A 433 -23.58 9.03 -9.01
CA ASP A 433 -22.28 8.38 -8.86
C ASP A 433 -21.37 9.16 -7.90
N PRO A 434 -21.33 8.78 -6.61
CA PRO A 434 -20.51 9.48 -5.63
C PRO A 434 -19.00 9.28 -5.88
N MET A 435 -18.58 8.28 -6.66
CA MET A 435 -17.16 8.02 -6.93
C MET A 435 -16.50 9.14 -7.74
N LYS A 436 -17.27 9.83 -8.59
CA LYS A 436 -16.80 10.97 -9.39
C LYS A 436 -16.57 12.23 -8.57
N ASP A 437 -17.05 12.27 -7.33
CA ASP A 437 -16.86 13.44 -6.48
C ASP A 437 -15.39 13.61 -6.07
N THR A 438 -14.92 14.85 -6.08
CA THR A 438 -13.60 15.24 -5.57
C THR A 438 -13.66 15.70 -4.12
N VAL A 439 -14.86 15.79 -3.53
CA VAL A 439 -15.12 16.28 -2.17
C VAL A 439 -14.65 17.72 -2.01
N SER A 440 -15.07 18.59 -2.95
CA SER A 440 -14.74 20.02 -2.97
C SER A 440 -15.33 20.82 -1.80
N ARG A 441 -16.39 20.29 -1.17
CA ARG A 441 -17.19 20.92 -0.10
C ARG A 441 -17.93 22.20 -0.52
N GLU A 442 -18.05 22.47 -1.83
CA GLU A 442 -18.69 23.70 -2.31
C GLU A 442 -20.15 23.80 -1.85
N CYS A 443 -20.87 22.68 -1.76
CA CYS A 443 -22.25 22.67 -1.28
C CYS A 443 -22.40 23.17 0.18
N LEU A 444 -21.35 23.08 1.00
CA LEU A 444 -21.38 23.53 2.40
C LEU A 444 -21.23 25.05 2.54
N ARG A 445 -20.87 25.75 1.46
CA ARG A 445 -20.74 27.22 1.45
C ARG A 445 -22.08 27.95 1.25
N HIS A 446 -23.10 27.24 0.78
CA HIS A 446 -24.41 27.82 0.52
C HIS A 446 -25.36 27.56 1.69
N ASP A 447 -25.92 28.63 2.26
CA ASP A 447 -26.86 28.54 3.39
C ASP A 447 -28.13 27.73 3.07
N GLU A 448 -28.55 27.73 1.80
CA GLU A 448 -29.73 26.98 1.31
C GLU A 448 -29.61 25.46 1.47
N PHE A 449 -28.38 24.93 1.54
CA PHE A 449 -28.09 23.49 1.68
C PHE A 449 -27.67 23.11 3.09
N LYS A 450 -27.58 24.08 4.00
CA LYS A 450 -27.29 23.84 5.40
C LYS A 450 -28.35 22.92 6.00
N ASP A 451 -27.90 21.93 6.78
CA ASP A 451 -28.71 20.88 7.42
C ASP A 451 -29.45 19.92 6.46
N LYS A 452 -29.50 20.20 5.15
CA LYS A 452 -30.10 19.33 4.13
C LYS A 452 -29.15 18.24 3.64
N VAL A 453 -27.84 18.47 3.73
CA VAL A 453 -26.82 17.59 3.16
C VAL A 453 -25.74 17.29 4.19
N LYS A 454 -25.33 16.02 4.24
CA LYS A 454 -24.14 15.57 4.94
C LYS A 454 -23.15 14.97 3.96
N LEU A 455 -21.92 15.46 4.02
CA LEU A 455 -20.81 14.87 3.30
C LEU A 455 -20.03 13.95 4.23
N GLY A 456 -19.57 12.84 3.69
CA GLY A 456 -18.72 11.90 4.39
C GLY A 456 -17.87 11.07 3.44
N ARG A 457 -17.16 10.12 4.00
CA ARG A 457 -16.41 9.10 3.27
C ARG A 457 -16.58 7.75 3.94
N ILE A 458 -16.66 6.69 3.16
CA ILE A 458 -16.79 5.32 3.67
C ILE A 458 -15.40 4.79 4.01
N ARG A 459 -15.14 4.54 5.30
CA ARG A 459 -13.83 4.20 5.86
C ARG A 459 -13.29 2.86 5.37
N ASP A 460 -14.17 1.88 5.16
CA ASP A 460 -13.85 0.51 4.73
C ASP A 460 -13.88 0.35 3.20
N HIS A 461 -13.98 1.44 2.43
CA HIS A 461 -14.02 1.42 0.96
C HIS A 461 -12.93 2.31 0.37
N PHE A 462 -11.82 1.70 -0.01
CA PHE A 462 -10.70 2.37 -0.65
C PHE A 462 -10.80 2.28 -2.16
N ILE A 463 -10.56 3.39 -2.85
CA ILE A 463 -10.37 3.45 -4.29
C ILE A 463 -8.87 3.64 -4.52
N PHE A 464 -8.19 2.59 -4.96
CA PHE A 464 -6.79 2.61 -5.32
C PHE A 464 -6.62 3.08 -6.77
N SER A 465 -5.53 3.81 -7.00
CA SER A 465 -5.02 4.17 -8.32
C SER A 465 -3.52 3.94 -8.31
N ILE A 466 -3.06 3.10 -9.23
CA ILE A 466 -1.67 2.66 -9.36
C ILE A 466 -1.23 2.93 -10.79
N GLU A 467 -0.24 3.80 -10.93
CA GLU A 467 0.38 4.13 -12.20
C GLU A 467 1.80 3.55 -12.23
N GLY A 468 2.03 2.54 -13.07
CA GLY A 468 3.31 1.86 -13.21
C GLY A 468 4.31 2.61 -14.09
N THR A 469 5.60 2.42 -13.87
CA THR A 469 6.69 3.04 -14.65
C THR A 469 7.25 2.19 -15.79
N GLY A 470 6.80 0.93 -15.95
CA GLY A 470 7.12 0.10 -17.12
C GLY A 470 7.78 -1.27 -16.86
N GLN A 471 8.27 -1.55 -15.65
CA GLN A 471 8.94 -2.83 -15.32
C GLN A 471 7.99 -3.96 -14.94
N GLY A 472 6.75 -3.64 -14.58
CA GLY A 472 5.70 -4.59 -14.24
C GLY A 472 4.33 -3.99 -14.49
N GLU A 473 3.33 -4.85 -14.61
CA GLU A 473 1.94 -4.44 -14.73
C GLU A 473 1.38 -3.97 -13.38
N SER A 474 0.45 -3.04 -13.40
CA SER A 474 0.03 -2.29 -12.21
C SER A 474 -0.75 -3.14 -11.20
N ASP A 475 -1.56 -4.08 -11.69
CA ASP A 475 -2.25 -5.10 -10.89
C ASP A 475 -1.25 -6.09 -10.26
N GLU A 476 -0.22 -6.46 -10.99
CA GLU A 476 0.82 -7.37 -10.50
C GLU A 476 1.75 -6.71 -9.48
N LEU A 477 2.08 -5.43 -9.66
CA LEU A 477 2.79 -4.65 -8.65
C LEU A 477 1.99 -4.64 -7.34
N PHE A 478 0.67 -4.50 -7.40
CA PHE A 478 -0.19 -4.62 -6.22
C PHE A 478 -0.07 -6.00 -5.58
N LEU A 479 -0.15 -7.07 -6.37
CA LEU A 479 0.05 -8.44 -5.87
C LEU A 479 1.42 -8.64 -5.22
N ASP A 480 2.48 -8.10 -5.81
CA ASP A 480 3.84 -8.17 -5.27
C ASP A 480 3.94 -7.45 -3.91
N SER A 481 3.19 -6.35 -3.73
CA SER A 481 3.11 -5.67 -2.44
C SER A 481 2.46 -6.52 -1.35
N VAL A 482 1.42 -7.27 -1.70
CA VAL A 482 0.73 -8.19 -0.78
C VAL A 482 1.64 -9.37 -0.43
N ARG A 483 2.31 -9.96 -1.42
CA ARG A 483 3.29 -11.04 -1.22
C ARG A 483 4.45 -10.61 -0.32
N LEU A 484 4.95 -9.39 -0.50
CA LEU A 484 6.04 -8.87 0.33
C LEU A 484 5.62 -8.67 1.79
N LEU A 485 4.40 -8.17 2.02
CA LEU A 485 3.86 -8.05 3.38
C LEU A 485 3.74 -9.42 4.06
N LYS A 486 3.30 -10.46 3.32
CA LYS A 486 3.26 -11.85 3.82
C LYS A 486 4.64 -12.33 4.20
N ALA A 487 5.60 -12.22 3.29
CA ALA A 487 6.97 -12.68 3.50
C ALA A 487 7.62 -12.02 4.72
N LYS A 488 7.32 -10.73 4.97
CA LYS A 488 7.75 -10.03 6.18
C LYS A 488 7.15 -10.64 7.45
N ALA A 489 5.84 -10.86 7.48
CA ALA A 489 5.17 -11.47 8.63
C ALA A 489 5.68 -12.89 8.90
N GLU A 490 5.88 -13.69 7.86
CA GLU A 490 6.46 -15.04 7.94
C GLU A 490 7.90 -15.02 8.46
N ARG A 491 8.73 -14.07 8.01
CA ARG A 491 10.10 -13.90 8.51
C ARG A 491 10.11 -13.60 10.01
N PHE A 492 9.25 -12.69 10.46
CA PHE A 492 9.12 -12.40 11.90
C PHE A 492 8.66 -13.61 12.70
N LYS A 493 7.66 -14.35 12.19
CA LYS A 493 7.17 -15.58 12.82
C LYS A 493 8.29 -16.61 12.97
N ARG A 494 9.09 -16.82 11.92
CA ARG A 494 10.22 -17.75 11.93
C ARG A 494 11.26 -17.36 12.99
N HIS A 495 11.67 -16.09 13.03
CA HIS A 495 12.65 -15.64 14.03
C HIS A 495 12.11 -15.77 15.47
N LEU A 496 10.81 -15.56 15.68
CA LEU A 496 10.20 -15.76 16.99
C LEU A 496 10.25 -17.25 17.40
N SER A 497 9.97 -18.16 16.46
CA SER A 497 10.09 -19.61 16.71
C SER A 497 11.55 -20.02 16.98
N GLU A 498 12.52 -19.45 16.27
CA GLU A 498 13.96 -19.69 16.52
C GLU A 498 14.36 -19.26 17.94
N LEU A 499 13.88 -18.09 18.39
CA LEU A 499 14.11 -17.59 19.76
C LEU A 499 13.46 -18.47 20.83
N GLU A 500 12.24 -18.98 20.60
CA GLU A 500 11.56 -19.90 21.52
C GLU A 500 12.30 -21.24 21.61
N GLU A 501 12.91 -21.69 20.52
CA GLU A 501 13.72 -22.91 20.45
C GLU A 501 15.17 -22.71 20.95
N GLY A 502 15.56 -21.49 21.31
CA GLY A 502 16.87 -21.15 21.84
C GLY A 502 18.01 -21.20 20.82
N ARG A 503 17.69 -20.97 19.54
CA ARG A 503 18.66 -20.89 18.44
C ARG A 503 19.18 -19.49 18.21
#